data_AF-A0A846UA96-F1
#
_entry.id   AF-A0A846UA96-F1
#
_cell.length_a   1.000
_cell.length_b   1.000
_cell.length_c   1.000
_cell.angle_alpha   90.00
_cell.angle_beta   90.00
_cell.angle_gamma   90.00
#
_symmetry.space_group_name_H-M   'P 1'
#
loop_
_entity.id
_entity.type
_entity.pdbx_description
1 polymer ?
#
loop_
_entity_poly.entity_id
_entity_poly.type
_entity_poly.pdbx_seq_one_letter_code
_entity_poly.pdbx_strand_id
1 'polypeptide(L)'
;MAARRPLIFCRESAALLHGWPVLTLPRRAYTIIGHHGTRSHRTDRRVQAHSWSLGKAEVQTLGGAFVTTPARTAADCARELAVRDAVVVLDHYVRVGGTREGVEAVLQTVPNRRGVRRALAALARSNGLAESPGETLSRLVLEDHALLGFEQQVTIATAGGRHRVDFAWVKERVVLEFDGGVKYTGQFGTPEAIIRAERQREKDLTNAGWRVIRVNWDTIVRSPLILVELLRAELGRVGR
;
A
#
# COMPACT_ATOMS: atom_id res chain seq x y z
N MET A 1 5.94 -39.66 19.74
CA MET A 1 5.24 -38.39 19.47
C MET A 1 5.83 -37.74 18.22
N ALA A 2 5.12 -37.74 17.09
CA ALA A 2 5.59 -37.07 15.89
C ALA A 2 5.67 -35.55 16.15
N ALA A 3 6.87 -34.96 16.03
CA ALA A 3 7.06 -33.52 16.16
C ALA A 3 6.22 -32.81 15.08
N ARG A 4 5.24 -32.01 15.52
CA ARG A 4 4.39 -31.21 14.63
C ARG A 4 5.29 -30.20 13.93
N ARG A 5 5.54 -30.38 12.63
CA ARG A 5 6.42 -29.48 11.86
C ARG A 5 5.85 -28.05 11.90
N PRO A 6 6.72 -27.03 12.01
CA PRO A 6 6.26 -25.65 12.11
C PRO A 6 5.52 -25.21 10.84
N LEU A 7 4.36 -24.58 11.03
CA LEU A 7 3.64 -23.87 9.98
C LEU A 7 4.34 -22.53 9.71
N ILE A 8 4.64 -22.25 8.45
CA ILE A 8 5.27 -20.99 8.04
C ILE A 8 4.19 -20.11 7.42
N PHE A 9 3.87 -18.96 8.02
CA PHE A 9 2.90 -18.02 7.46
C PHE A 9 3.49 -17.34 6.22
N CYS A 10 2.66 -17.16 5.19
CA CYS A 10 3.04 -16.55 3.92
C CYS A 10 1.94 -15.61 3.39
N ARG A 11 2.23 -14.94 2.28
CA ARG A 11 1.31 -14.03 1.57
C ARG A 11 0.62 -13.02 2.51
N GLU A 12 -0.68 -12.79 2.34
CA GLU A 12 -1.48 -11.84 3.11
C GLU A 12 -1.42 -12.12 4.62
N SER A 13 -1.32 -13.39 5.04
CA SER A 13 -1.16 -13.73 6.47
C SER A 13 0.20 -13.31 7.02
N ALA A 14 1.27 -13.50 6.25
CA ALA A 14 2.59 -12.98 6.62
C ALA A 14 2.62 -11.45 6.60
N ALA A 15 1.99 -10.81 5.62
CA ALA A 15 1.90 -9.36 5.53
C ALA A 15 1.24 -8.77 6.78
N LEU A 16 0.11 -9.34 7.21
CA LEU A 16 -0.57 -8.93 8.45
C LEU A 16 0.31 -9.14 9.69
N LEU A 17 1.08 -10.24 9.77
CA LEU A 17 2.01 -10.46 10.87
C LEU A 17 3.17 -9.45 10.89
N HIS A 18 3.65 -9.01 9.71
CA HIS A 18 4.63 -7.92 9.59
C HIS A 18 4.04 -6.53 9.88
N GLY A 19 2.74 -6.42 10.17
CA GLY A 19 2.06 -5.14 10.39
C GLY A 19 1.75 -4.37 9.11
N TRP A 20 1.74 -5.04 7.96
CA TRP A 20 1.51 -4.40 6.66
C TRP A 20 0.02 -4.28 6.34
N PRO A 21 -0.38 -3.23 5.59
CA PRO A 21 -1.75 -3.08 5.15
C PRO A 21 -2.10 -4.15 4.10
N VAL A 22 -3.27 -4.73 4.27
CA VAL A 22 -3.91 -5.59 3.26
C VAL A 22 -5.34 -5.11 3.09
N LEU A 23 -5.74 -4.75 1.87
CA LEU A 23 -7.06 -4.14 1.60
C LEU A 23 -8.22 -5.08 1.93
N THR A 24 -8.05 -6.37 1.65
CA THR A 24 -9.05 -7.40 1.96
C THR A 24 -8.44 -8.42 2.91
N LEU A 25 -9.01 -8.55 4.10
CA LEU A 25 -8.56 -9.57 5.05
C LEU A 25 -8.75 -10.97 4.44
N PRO A 26 -7.72 -11.83 4.52
CA PRO A 26 -7.81 -13.16 3.96
C PRO A 26 -8.81 -13.99 4.79
N ARG A 27 -9.74 -14.67 4.11
CA ARG A 27 -10.74 -15.55 4.75
C ARG A 27 -10.13 -16.78 5.43
N ARG A 28 -8.86 -17.07 5.15
CA ARG A 28 -8.08 -18.22 5.64
C ARG A 28 -6.66 -17.76 5.93
N ALA A 29 -6.01 -18.41 6.87
CA ALA A 29 -4.57 -18.26 7.04
C ALA A 29 -3.84 -18.97 5.91
N TYR A 30 -2.91 -18.26 5.25
CA TYR A 30 -2.01 -18.84 4.26
C TYR A 30 -0.74 -19.32 4.94
N THR A 31 -0.45 -20.61 4.78
CA THR A 31 0.77 -21.21 5.33
C THR A 31 1.46 -22.07 4.28
N ILE A 32 2.76 -22.23 4.45
CA ILE A 32 3.59 -23.19 3.73
C ILE A 32 3.91 -24.30 4.73
N ILE A 33 3.57 -25.54 4.36
CA ILE A 33 4.03 -26.72 5.08
C ILE A 33 5.40 -27.04 4.51
N GLY A 34 6.45 -26.87 5.31
CA GLY A 34 7.83 -27.12 4.88
C GLY A 34 7.98 -28.56 4.38
N HIS A 35 8.26 -28.72 3.08
CA HIS A 35 8.64 -30.00 2.49
C HIS A 35 9.97 -29.87 1.74
N HIS A 36 10.98 -30.60 2.23
CA HIS A 36 11.70 -31.49 1.32
C HIS A 36 10.71 -32.64 0.99
N GLY A 37 10.16 -32.62 -0.23
CA GLY A 37 9.37 -33.68 -0.87
C GLY A 37 8.29 -34.41 -0.03
N THR A 38 7.03 -33.97 -0.07
CA THR A 38 5.80 -34.81 -0.06
C THR A 38 4.54 -33.95 -0.23
N ARG A 39 3.45 -34.53 -0.76
CA ARG A 39 2.19 -33.84 -1.08
C ARG A 39 1.41 -33.44 0.19
N SER A 40 0.76 -32.28 0.12
CA SER A 40 -0.10 -31.71 1.18
C SER A 40 -1.23 -32.64 1.61
N HIS A 41 -1.32 -32.92 2.92
CA HIS A 41 -2.55 -33.37 3.55
C HIS A 41 -3.36 -32.13 3.99
N ARG A 42 -4.62 -32.06 3.53
CA ARG A 42 -5.63 -31.09 3.94
C ARG A 42 -5.80 -31.13 5.46
N THR A 43 -5.49 -30.05 6.16
CA THR A 43 -5.81 -29.90 7.59
C THR A 43 -6.42 -28.52 7.85
N ASP A 44 -7.71 -28.50 8.21
CA ASP A 44 -8.58 -27.36 8.56
C ASP A 44 -9.06 -26.47 7.39
N ARG A 45 -10.39 -26.26 7.30
CA ARG A 45 -11.05 -25.34 6.33
C ARG A 45 -10.60 -23.88 6.47
N ARG A 46 -9.94 -23.53 7.58
CA ARG A 46 -9.41 -22.19 7.90
C ARG A 46 -7.97 -21.97 7.46
N VAL A 47 -7.27 -23.00 6.99
CA VAL A 47 -5.85 -22.92 6.57
C VAL A 47 -5.71 -23.35 5.13
N GLN A 48 -5.04 -22.53 4.32
CA GLN A 48 -4.64 -22.91 2.96
C GLN A 48 -3.14 -23.18 2.93
N ALA A 49 -2.80 -24.47 2.88
CA ALA A 49 -1.43 -24.94 2.80
C ALA A 49 -0.93 -24.97 1.35
N HIS A 50 0.24 -24.41 1.11
CA HIS A 50 0.96 -24.52 -0.15
C HIS A 50 2.23 -25.39 0.02
N SER A 51 2.53 -26.25 -0.96
CA SER A 51 3.73 -27.10 -0.95
C SER A 51 4.79 -26.53 -1.91
N TRP A 52 5.74 -25.78 -1.37
CA TRP A 52 6.88 -25.23 -2.12
C TRP A 52 8.14 -25.37 -1.29
N SER A 53 9.27 -25.61 -1.94
CA SER A 53 10.56 -25.53 -1.27
C SER A 53 10.87 -24.06 -1.00
N LEU A 54 10.94 -23.70 0.29
CA LEU A 54 11.52 -22.43 0.74
C LEU A 54 12.98 -22.67 1.06
N GLY A 55 13.86 -21.77 0.62
CA GLY A 55 15.21 -21.71 1.18
C GLY A 55 15.13 -21.31 2.66
N LYS A 56 16.05 -21.81 3.50
CA LYS A 56 16.12 -21.40 4.92
C LYS A 56 16.23 -19.87 5.10
N ALA A 57 16.84 -19.19 4.14
CA ALA A 57 16.99 -17.73 4.11
C ALA A 57 15.68 -16.96 3.83
N GLU A 58 14.59 -17.65 3.48
CA GLU A 58 13.29 -17.03 3.16
C GLU A 58 12.30 -17.07 4.31
N VAL A 59 12.72 -17.55 5.48
CA VAL A 59 11.89 -17.70 6.69
C VAL A 59 12.57 -17.00 7.86
N GLN A 60 11.77 -16.30 8.66
CA GLN A 60 12.20 -15.69 9.91
C GLN A 60 11.19 -15.99 11.03
N THR A 61 11.59 -15.71 12.26
CA THR A 61 10.71 -15.79 13.43
C THR A 61 10.22 -14.40 13.79
N LEU A 62 8.90 -14.22 13.89
CA LEU A 62 8.27 -12.98 14.30
C LEU A 62 7.21 -13.29 15.37
N GLY A 63 7.37 -12.74 16.58
CA GLY A 63 6.43 -12.98 17.69
C GLY A 63 6.23 -14.46 18.03
N GLY A 64 7.25 -15.30 17.84
CA GLY A 64 7.18 -16.75 18.04
C GLY A 64 6.55 -17.55 16.90
N ALA A 65 6.06 -16.89 15.84
CA ALA A 65 5.59 -17.54 14.62
C ALA A 65 6.68 -17.59 13.54
N PHE A 66 6.70 -18.65 12.73
CA PHE A 66 7.53 -18.69 11.52
C PHE A 66 6.81 -17.97 10.39
N VAL A 67 7.46 -17.01 9.75
CA VAL A 67 6.89 -16.14 8.73
C VAL A 67 7.88 -16.00 7.58
N THR A 68 7.40 -15.88 6.34
CA THR A 68 8.27 -15.52 5.22
C THR A 68 8.98 -14.18 5.47
N THR A 69 10.22 -14.04 5.00
CA THR A 69 10.96 -12.76 5.08
C THR A 69 10.19 -11.63 4.37
N PRO A 70 10.51 -10.35 4.63
CA PRO A 70 9.79 -9.23 4.03
C PRO A 70 9.77 -9.28 2.50
N ALA A 71 10.94 -9.43 1.85
CA ALA A 71 11.05 -9.52 0.40
C ALA A 71 10.25 -10.70 -0.17
N ARG A 72 10.30 -11.86 0.51
CA ARG A 72 9.52 -13.04 0.10
C ARG A 72 8.01 -12.82 0.25
N THR A 73 7.59 -12.20 1.34
CA THR A 73 6.18 -11.88 1.59
C THR A 73 5.64 -10.92 0.54
N ALA A 74 6.40 -9.86 0.23
CA ALA A 74 6.05 -8.88 -0.80
C ALA A 74 5.93 -9.56 -2.18
N ALA A 75 6.90 -10.41 -2.56
CA ALA A 75 6.86 -11.17 -3.81
C ALA A 75 5.66 -12.11 -3.89
N ASP A 76 5.38 -12.88 -2.83
CA ASP A 76 4.26 -13.82 -2.79
C ASP A 76 2.91 -13.09 -2.86
N CYS A 77 2.74 -11.97 -2.15
CA CYS A 77 1.57 -11.09 -2.26
C CYS A 77 1.42 -10.58 -3.70
N ALA A 78 2.47 -10.03 -4.29
CA ALA A 78 2.44 -9.46 -5.65
C ALA A 78 2.12 -10.50 -6.73
N ARG A 79 2.55 -11.76 -6.53
CA ARG A 79 2.26 -12.85 -7.45
C ARG A 79 0.82 -13.31 -7.43
N GLU A 80 0.08 -13.07 -6.36
CA GLU A 80 -1.22 -13.69 -6.10
C GLU A 80 -2.39 -12.69 -6.11
N LEU A 81 -2.17 -11.49 -5.55
CA LEU A 81 -3.17 -10.43 -5.42
C LEU A 81 -3.52 -9.77 -6.77
N ALA A 82 -4.64 -9.06 -6.81
CA ALA A 82 -4.92 -8.12 -7.89
C ALA A 82 -3.86 -7.00 -7.89
N VAL A 83 -3.63 -6.37 -9.05
CA VAL A 83 -2.54 -5.39 -9.20
C VAL A 83 -2.64 -4.25 -8.19
N ARG A 84 -3.85 -3.70 -7.95
CA ARG A 84 -4.06 -2.60 -6.99
C ARG A 84 -3.65 -2.99 -5.57
N ASP A 85 -4.16 -4.12 -5.08
CA ASP A 85 -3.84 -4.68 -3.76
C ASP A 85 -2.35 -5.02 -3.63
N ALA A 86 -1.75 -5.56 -4.68
CA ALA A 86 -0.32 -5.86 -4.71
C ALA A 86 0.53 -4.60 -4.56
N VAL A 87 0.19 -3.51 -5.27
CA VAL A 87 0.93 -2.25 -5.17
C VAL A 87 0.84 -1.65 -3.77
N VAL A 88 -0.31 -1.75 -3.09
CA VAL A 88 -0.43 -1.31 -1.68
C VAL A 88 0.57 -2.01 -0.76
N VAL A 89 0.70 -3.33 -0.90
CA VAL A 89 1.67 -4.11 -0.13
C VAL A 89 3.11 -3.71 -0.50
N LEU A 90 3.38 -3.53 -1.79
CA LEU A 90 4.71 -3.18 -2.29
C LEU A 90 5.14 -1.77 -1.90
N ASP A 91 4.27 -0.77 -1.98
CA ASP A 91 4.54 0.59 -1.53
C ASP A 91 4.84 0.60 -0.03
N HIS A 92 4.05 -0.11 0.79
CA HIS A 92 4.37 -0.23 2.20
C HIS A 92 5.71 -0.91 2.44
N TYR A 93 6.00 -2.02 1.75
CA TYR A 93 7.27 -2.73 1.85
C TYR A 93 8.47 -1.83 1.52
N VAL A 94 8.41 -1.07 0.42
CA VAL A 94 9.49 -0.14 0.03
C VAL A 94 9.62 1.00 1.04
N ARG A 95 8.50 1.58 1.50
CA ARG A 95 8.49 2.67 2.48
C ARG A 95 9.16 2.30 3.80
N VAL A 96 9.01 1.05 4.25
CA VAL A 96 9.62 0.57 5.51
C VAL A 96 11.05 0.02 5.34
N GLY A 97 11.70 0.31 4.21
CA GLY A 97 13.12 -0.02 3.96
C GLY A 97 13.35 -1.25 3.08
N GLY A 98 12.29 -1.82 2.52
CA GLY A 98 12.41 -2.82 1.46
C GLY A 98 12.92 -2.24 0.14
N THR A 99 13.47 -3.09 -0.73
CA THR A 99 13.97 -2.66 -2.04
C THR A 99 13.26 -3.42 -3.16
N ARG A 100 13.03 -2.73 -4.28
CA ARG A 100 12.37 -3.35 -5.45
C ARG A 100 13.22 -4.50 -5.98
N GLU A 101 14.54 -4.32 -5.98
CA GLU A 101 15.54 -5.31 -6.36
C GLU A 101 15.46 -6.56 -5.47
N GLY A 102 15.15 -6.39 -4.17
CA GLY A 102 14.93 -7.51 -3.25
C GLY A 102 13.73 -8.36 -3.64
N VAL A 103 12.64 -7.75 -4.10
CA VAL A 103 11.47 -8.47 -4.63
C VAL A 103 11.82 -9.14 -5.96
N GLU A 104 12.54 -8.45 -6.85
CA GLU A 104 12.96 -9.01 -8.14
C GLU A 104 13.85 -10.24 -7.98
N ALA A 105 14.82 -10.22 -7.05
CA ALA A 105 15.68 -11.35 -6.76
C ALA A 105 14.88 -12.59 -6.31
N VAL A 106 13.85 -12.40 -5.49
CA VAL A 106 12.92 -13.48 -5.12
C VAL A 106 12.17 -13.96 -6.36
N LEU A 107 11.60 -13.06 -7.16
CA LEU A 107 10.84 -13.42 -8.37
C LEU A 107 11.69 -14.11 -9.45
N GLN A 108 13.00 -13.88 -9.47
CA GLN A 108 13.93 -14.57 -10.36
C GLN A 108 14.15 -16.03 -9.95
N THR A 109 14.15 -16.31 -8.65
CA THR A 109 14.50 -17.63 -8.09
C THR A 109 13.29 -18.55 -7.84
N VAL A 110 12.05 -18.02 -7.89
CA VAL A 110 10.85 -18.86 -7.70
C VAL A 110 10.69 -19.91 -8.82
N PRO A 111 10.49 -21.20 -8.48
CA PRO A 111 10.45 -22.28 -9.47
C PRO A 111 9.18 -22.27 -10.34
N ASN A 112 8.03 -21.86 -9.78
CA ASN A 112 6.82 -21.66 -10.58
C ASN A 112 6.76 -20.20 -11.01
N ARG A 113 6.60 -19.98 -12.32
CA ARG A 113 6.55 -18.65 -12.92
C ARG A 113 5.13 -18.06 -12.94
N ARG A 114 4.10 -18.81 -12.51
CA ARG A 114 2.74 -18.29 -12.39
C ARG A 114 2.72 -17.04 -11.51
N GLY A 115 2.09 -15.98 -12.01
CA GLY A 115 1.97 -14.70 -11.32
C GLY A 115 3.21 -13.80 -11.38
N VAL A 116 4.36 -14.26 -11.87
CA VAL A 116 5.60 -13.44 -11.90
C VAL A 116 5.43 -12.20 -12.78
N ARG A 117 4.84 -12.34 -13.98
CA ARG A 117 4.57 -11.17 -14.86
C ARG A 117 3.67 -10.13 -14.18
N ARG A 118 2.64 -10.59 -13.45
CA ARG A 118 1.75 -9.72 -12.67
C ARG A 118 2.50 -9.04 -11.53
N ALA A 119 3.34 -9.77 -10.82
CA ALA A 119 4.16 -9.23 -9.74
C ALA A 119 5.11 -8.14 -10.24
N LEU A 120 5.79 -8.37 -11.37
CA LEU A 120 6.66 -7.37 -12.00
C LEU A 120 5.87 -6.14 -12.46
N ALA A 121 4.67 -6.33 -13.02
CA ALA A 121 3.81 -5.21 -13.40
C ALA A 121 3.34 -4.39 -12.19
N ALA A 122 3.02 -5.03 -11.06
CA ALA A 122 2.71 -4.33 -9.82
C ALA A 122 3.95 -3.62 -9.24
N LEU A 123 5.11 -4.28 -9.23
CA LEU A 123 6.37 -3.71 -8.75
C LEU A 123 6.79 -2.47 -9.56
N ALA A 124 6.61 -2.51 -10.88
CA ALA A 124 6.86 -1.36 -11.76
C ALA A 124 6.02 -0.13 -11.39
N ARG A 125 4.85 -0.34 -10.78
CA ARG A 125 3.95 0.71 -10.30
C ARG A 125 4.18 1.08 -8.83
N SER A 126 5.13 0.46 -8.13
CA SER A 126 5.46 0.81 -6.74
C SER A 126 6.60 1.83 -6.68
N ASN A 127 6.51 2.77 -5.74
CA ASN A 127 7.54 3.78 -5.48
C ASN A 127 7.81 4.02 -3.99
N GLY A 128 6.97 3.49 -3.08
CA GLY A 128 7.16 3.61 -1.64
C GLY A 128 6.92 5.00 -1.05
N LEU A 129 6.38 5.95 -1.82
CA LEU A 129 6.11 7.32 -1.36
C LEU A 129 4.78 7.45 -0.62
N ALA A 130 3.82 6.56 -0.87
CA ALA A 130 2.51 6.58 -0.23
C ALA A 130 2.59 6.10 1.23
N GLU A 131 2.06 6.90 2.16
CA GLU A 131 2.06 6.61 3.60
C GLU A 131 0.85 5.76 4.02
N SER A 132 -0.18 5.71 3.17
CA SER A 132 -1.39 4.94 3.38
C SER A 132 -1.84 4.14 2.14
N PRO A 133 -2.67 3.10 2.33
CA PRO A 133 -3.30 2.39 1.21
C PRO A 133 -4.14 3.31 0.32
N GLY A 134 -4.84 4.28 0.90
CA GLY A 134 -5.67 5.20 0.13
C GLY A 134 -4.85 6.16 -0.73
N GLU A 135 -3.72 6.67 -0.25
CA GLU A 135 -2.78 7.41 -1.10
C GLU A 135 -2.27 6.55 -2.26
N THR A 136 -1.89 5.29 -2.00
CA THR A 136 -1.47 4.38 -3.06
C THR A 136 -2.57 4.26 -4.12
N LEU A 137 -3.82 4.02 -3.70
CA LEU A 137 -4.94 3.88 -4.63
C LEU A 137 -5.30 5.19 -5.34
N SER A 138 -5.22 6.35 -4.67
CA SER A 138 -5.34 7.67 -5.30
C SER A 138 -4.35 7.80 -6.45
N ARG A 139 -3.07 7.54 -6.18
CA ARG A 139 -2.01 7.59 -7.18
C ARG A 139 -2.30 6.68 -8.38
N LEU A 140 -2.73 5.44 -8.12
CA LEU A 140 -3.06 4.51 -9.21
C LEU A 140 -4.22 5.02 -10.06
N VAL A 141 -5.24 5.67 -9.46
CA VAL A 141 -6.32 6.32 -10.20
C VAL A 141 -5.79 7.48 -11.05
N LEU A 142 -4.90 8.33 -10.50
CA LEU A 142 -4.30 9.43 -11.27
C LEU A 142 -3.52 8.92 -12.50
N GLU A 143 -2.67 7.91 -12.29
CA GLU A 143 -1.89 7.26 -13.34
C GLU A 143 -2.78 6.58 -14.39
N ASP A 144 -3.78 5.80 -13.95
CA ASP A 144 -4.71 5.06 -14.83
C ASP A 144 -5.49 6.01 -15.76
N HIS A 145 -5.66 7.29 -15.36
CA HIS A 145 -6.40 8.31 -16.11
C HIS A 145 -5.54 9.41 -16.73
N ALA A 146 -4.21 9.20 -16.79
CA ALA A 146 -3.23 10.12 -17.36
C ALA A 146 -3.28 11.55 -16.76
N LEU A 147 -3.61 11.66 -15.48
CA LEU A 147 -3.44 12.90 -14.71
C LEU A 147 -1.97 12.99 -14.29
N LEU A 148 -1.13 13.52 -15.17
CA LEU A 148 0.32 13.61 -14.97
C LEU A 148 0.73 14.93 -14.30
N GLY A 149 2.01 15.04 -13.90
CA GLY A 149 2.59 16.28 -13.39
C GLY A 149 2.35 16.54 -11.89
N PHE A 150 1.74 15.59 -11.18
CA PHE A 150 1.70 15.63 -9.72
C PHE A 150 3.02 15.15 -9.11
N GLU A 151 3.36 15.71 -7.98
CA GLU A 151 4.40 15.24 -7.06
C GLU A 151 3.73 14.69 -5.79
N GLN A 152 4.32 13.67 -5.18
CA GLN A 152 3.84 13.11 -3.92
C GLN A 152 4.56 13.73 -2.72
N GLN A 153 3.88 13.81 -1.58
CA GLN A 153 4.49 14.14 -0.29
C GLN A 153 5.18 15.52 -0.26
N VAL A 154 4.61 16.50 -0.96
CA VAL A 154 5.19 17.84 -1.16
C VAL A 154 5.02 18.69 0.10
N THR A 155 6.05 19.45 0.47
CA THR A 155 5.95 20.44 1.56
C THR A 155 5.78 21.85 0.98
N ILE A 156 4.63 22.46 1.27
CA ILE A 156 4.27 23.81 0.84
C ILE A 156 4.56 24.79 1.97
N ALA A 157 5.27 25.87 1.66
CA ALA A 157 5.48 26.98 2.60
C ALA A 157 4.35 28.01 2.45
N THR A 158 3.75 28.40 3.56
CA THR A 158 2.70 29.42 3.66
C THR A 158 3.07 30.44 4.75
N ALA A 159 2.29 31.52 4.88
CA ALA A 159 2.47 32.47 5.98
C ALA A 159 2.19 31.84 7.36
N GLY A 160 1.37 30.79 7.43
CA GLY A 160 1.03 30.07 8.66
C GLY A 160 1.98 28.91 8.99
N GLY A 161 2.96 28.61 8.13
CA GLY A 161 3.97 27.57 8.36
C GLY A 161 4.21 26.68 7.15
N ARG A 162 4.80 25.51 7.39
CA ARG A 162 5.06 24.50 6.36
C ARG A 162 4.06 23.36 6.50
N HIS A 163 3.35 23.05 5.42
CA HIS A 163 2.33 22.02 5.37
C HIS A 163 2.72 20.95 4.36
N ARG A 164 2.82 19.69 4.78
CA ARG A 164 3.07 18.55 3.89
C ARG A 164 1.74 18.03 3.36
N VAL A 165 1.65 17.75 2.07
CA VAL A 165 0.43 17.30 1.38
C VAL A 165 0.70 16.04 0.56
N ASP A 166 -0.32 15.22 0.35
CA ASP A 166 -0.15 13.90 -0.26
C ASP A 166 0.23 13.98 -1.74
N PHE A 167 -0.46 14.84 -2.50
CA PHE A 167 -0.24 15.07 -3.93
C PHE A 167 -0.33 16.56 -4.25
N ALA A 168 0.54 17.06 -5.11
CA ALA A 168 0.49 18.44 -5.57
C ALA A 168 0.85 18.58 -7.05
N TRP A 169 0.01 19.31 -7.79
CA TRP A 169 0.36 19.91 -9.09
C TRP A 169 0.90 21.31 -8.82
N VAL A 170 2.22 21.42 -8.71
CA VAL A 170 2.89 22.62 -8.21
C VAL A 170 2.67 23.83 -9.13
N LYS A 171 2.71 23.62 -10.45
CA LYS A 171 2.50 24.70 -11.43
C LYS A 171 1.07 25.23 -11.37
N GLU A 172 0.10 24.33 -11.21
CA GLU A 172 -1.32 24.64 -11.20
C GLU A 172 -1.85 25.04 -9.81
N ARG A 173 -1.00 24.94 -8.78
CA ARG A 173 -1.34 25.14 -7.37
C ARG A 173 -2.57 24.35 -6.93
N VAL A 174 -2.64 23.07 -7.31
CA VAL A 174 -3.69 22.14 -6.87
C VAL A 174 -3.09 21.09 -5.95
N VAL A 175 -3.70 20.91 -4.79
CA VAL A 175 -3.42 19.85 -3.83
C VAL A 175 -4.54 18.81 -3.88
N LEU A 176 -4.16 17.53 -3.82
CA LEU A 176 -5.07 16.44 -3.55
C LEU A 176 -4.64 15.73 -2.27
N GLU A 177 -5.57 15.57 -1.32
CA GLU A 177 -5.34 14.84 -0.07
C GLU A 177 -6.29 13.67 0.07
N PHE A 178 -5.77 12.56 0.55
CA PHE A 178 -6.57 11.42 0.93
C PHE A 178 -6.96 11.52 2.41
N ASP A 179 -8.26 11.72 2.66
CA ASP A 179 -8.85 11.57 3.98
C ASP A 179 -9.28 10.12 4.18
N GLY A 180 -8.46 9.37 4.91
CA GLY A 180 -8.70 7.95 5.23
C GLY A 180 -9.93 7.66 6.07
N GLY A 181 -10.69 8.67 6.48
CA GLY A 181 -11.84 8.50 7.34
C GLY A 181 -11.39 8.26 8.77
N VAL A 182 -11.52 9.33 9.56
CA VAL A 182 -11.43 9.32 11.02
C VAL A 182 -10.04 9.00 11.58
N LYS A 183 -9.25 10.05 11.77
CA LYS A 183 -8.18 10.13 12.77
C LYS A 183 -8.75 9.92 14.20
N TYR A 184 -9.18 8.71 14.55
CA TYR A 184 -9.28 8.28 15.97
C TYR A 184 -8.05 7.46 16.36
N THR A 185 -6.94 7.64 15.64
CA THR A 185 -5.63 7.14 16.07
C THR A 185 -5.05 8.10 17.10
N GLY A 186 -5.64 8.15 18.31
CA GLY A 186 -5.00 8.56 19.57
C GLY A 186 -3.97 9.69 19.56
N GLN A 187 -4.10 10.70 18.69
CA GLN A 187 -3.19 11.84 18.65
C GLN A 187 -3.65 12.85 19.71
N PHE A 188 -2.69 13.25 20.55
CA PHE A 188 -2.86 14.16 21.68
C PHE A 188 -3.65 15.42 21.31
N GLY A 189 -4.90 15.49 21.73
CA GLY A 189 -5.77 16.65 21.55
C GLY A 189 -7.24 16.29 21.67
N THR A 190 -8.07 17.26 22.04
CA THR A 190 -9.52 17.08 21.96
C THR A 190 -9.97 17.10 20.50
N PRO A 191 -11.09 16.46 20.14
CA PRO A 191 -11.63 16.51 18.78
C PRO A 191 -11.74 17.93 18.21
N GLU A 192 -12.06 18.91 19.05
CA GLU A 192 -12.17 20.32 18.68
C GLU A 192 -10.82 20.92 18.27
N ALA A 193 -9.73 20.55 18.95
CA ALA A 193 -8.39 21.02 18.63
C ALA A 193 -7.92 20.47 17.28
N ILE A 194 -8.21 19.20 16.98
CA ILE A 194 -7.89 18.56 15.69
C ILE A 194 -8.65 19.25 14.56
N ILE A 195 -9.95 19.47 14.74
CA ILE A 195 -10.79 20.17 13.75
C ILE A 195 -10.27 21.60 13.52
N ARG A 196 -9.91 22.31 14.59
CA ARG A 196 -9.36 23.68 14.49
C ARG A 196 -8.03 23.68 13.73
N ALA A 197 -7.13 22.74 14.01
CA ALA A 197 -5.85 22.63 13.32
C ALA A 197 -6.02 22.32 11.83
N GLU A 198 -6.91 21.39 11.48
CA GLU A 198 -7.20 21.03 10.08
C GLU A 198 -7.82 22.22 9.32
N ARG A 199 -8.73 22.96 9.95
CA ARG A 199 -9.29 24.20 9.38
C ARG A 199 -8.23 25.29 9.21
N GLN A 200 -7.30 25.43 10.14
CA GLN A 200 -6.23 26.41 10.04
C GLN A 200 -5.27 26.06 8.89
N ARG A 201 -4.89 24.78 8.77
CA ARG A 201 -4.07 24.27 7.67
C ARG A 201 -4.70 24.53 6.31
N GLU A 202 -6.00 24.26 6.17
CA GLU A 202 -6.73 24.51 4.93
C GLU A 202 -6.78 26.01 4.57
N LYS A 203 -7.00 26.87 5.57
CA LYS A 203 -6.94 28.33 5.40
C LYS A 203 -5.56 28.78 4.94
N ASP A 204 -4.50 28.27 5.55
CA ASP A 204 -3.13 28.65 5.21
C ASP A 204 -2.78 28.29 3.76
N LEU A 205 -3.15 27.08 3.31
CA LEU A 205 -2.95 26.64 1.93
C LEU A 205 -3.76 27.50 0.95
N THR A 206 -5.04 27.75 1.28
CA THR A 206 -5.93 28.56 0.45
C THR A 206 -5.44 30.01 0.33
N ASN A 207 -5.01 30.62 1.43
CA ASN A 207 -4.44 31.97 1.45
C ASN A 207 -3.11 32.06 0.68
N ALA A 208 -2.35 30.96 0.60
CA ALA A 208 -1.17 30.85 -0.25
C ALA A 208 -1.52 30.61 -1.74
N GLY A 209 -2.80 30.62 -2.10
CA GLY A 209 -3.30 30.47 -3.47
C GLY A 209 -3.38 29.01 -3.94
N TRP A 210 -3.37 28.04 -3.03
CA TRP A 210 -3.57 26.63 -3.36
C TRP A 210 -5.04 26.26 -3.30
N ARG A 211 -5.46 25.41 -4.24
CA ARG A 211 -6.79 24.78 -4.22
C ARG A 211 -6.63 23.39 -3.63
N VAL A 212 -7.32 23.12 -2.54
CA VAL A 212 -7.24 21.84 -1.82
C VAL A 212 -8.46 20.98 -2.16
N ILE A 213 -8.22 19.80 -2.71
CA ILE A 213 -9.23 18.79 -3.00
C ILE A 213 -9.01 17.63 -2.03
N ARG A 214 -10.06 17.21 -1.33
CA ARG A 214 -10.01 16.03 -0.46
C ARG A 214 -10.81 14.89 -1.05
N VAL A 215 -10.27 13.68 -0.94
CA VAL A 215 -10.93 12.44 -1.38
C VAL A 215 -10.90 11.42 -0.27
N ASN A 216 -11.91 10.57 -0.23
CA ASN A 216 -12.02 9.50 0.75
C ASN A 216 -12.12 8.15 0.05
N TRP A 217 -12.27 7.09 0.85
CA TRP A 217 -12.46 5.73 0.37
C TRP A 217 -13.61 5.59 -0.63
N ASP A 218 -14.73 6.26 -0.40
CA ASP A 218 -15.90 6.16 -1.27
C ASP A 218 -15.61 6.71 -2.67
N THR A 219 -14.97 7.88 -2.73
CA THR A 219 -14.52 8.49 -4.00
C THR A 219 -13.57 7.58 -4.76
N ILE A 220 -12.56 7.02 -4.10
CA ILE A 220 -11.53 6.21 -4.78
C ILE A 220 -12.07 4.86 -5.24
N VAL A 221 -12.88 4.21 -4.40
CA VAL A 221 -13.31 2.83 -4.64
C VAL A 221 -14.58 2.77 -5.48
N ARG A 222 -15.55 3.68 -5.25
CA ARG A 222 -16.86 3.63 -5.91
C ARG A 222 -16.97 4.60 -7.07
N SER A 223 -16.38 5.79 -6.94
CA SER A 223 -16.62 6.89 -7.88
C SER A 223 -15.35 7.57 -8.40
N PRO A 224 -14.33 6.82 -8.88
CA PRO A 224 -13.04 7.41 -9.25
C PRO A 224 -13.14 8.41 -10.41
N LEU A 225 -14.13 8.25 -11.31
CA LEU A 225 -14.33 9.16 -12.44
C LEU A 225 -14.74 10.57 -11.98
N ILE A 226 -15.49 10.70 -10.88
CA ILE A 226 -15.88 12.00 -10.32
C ILE A 226 -14.63 12.78 -9.88
N LEU A 227 -13.68 12.10 -9.24
CA LEU A 227 -12.38 12.69 -8.89
C LEU A 227 -11.63 13.14 -10.14
N VAL A 228 -11.57 12.28 -11.16
CA VAL A 228 -10.85 12.57 -12.40
C VAL A 228 -11.43 13.79 -13.11
N GLU A 229 -12.75 13.88 -13.22
CA GLU A 229 -13.44 15.03 -13.83
C GLU A 229 -13.19 16.31 -13.05
N LEU A 230 -13.29 16.26 -11.73
CA LEU A 230 -12.97 17.39 -10.85
C LEU A 230 -11.53 17.87 -11.05
N LEU A 231 -10.55 16.96 -11.02
CA LEU A 231 -9.15 17.29 -11.21
C LEU A 231 -8.88 17.88 -12.59
N ARG A 232 -9.47 17.33 -13.66
CA ARG A 232 -9.33 17.90 -15.01
C ARG A 232 -9.88 19.32 -15.08
N ALA A 233 -11.03 19.57 -14.45
CA ALA A 233 -11.61 20.91 -14.38
C ALA A 233 -10.71 21.88 -13.61
N GLU A 234 -10.15 21.46 -12.48
CA GLU A 234 -9.27 22.31 -11.67
C GLU A 234 -7.93 22.59 -12.35
N LEU A 235 -7.29 21.58 -12.95
CA LEU A 235 -6.03 21.75 -13.66
C LEU A 235 -6.19 22.61 -14.93
N GLY A 236 -7.32 22.50 -15.64
CA GLY A 236 -7.61 23.29 -16.83
C GLY A 236 -7.89 24.78 -16.61
N ARG A 237 -8.08 25.23 -15.36
CA ARG A 237 -8.32 26.65 -15.05
C ARG A 237 -7.07 27.54 -15.15
N VAL A 238 -5.88 26.95 -15.15
CA VAL A 238 -4.60 27.70 -15.10
C VAL A 238 -4.13 28.15 -16.50
N GLY A 239 -4.78 27.64 -17.56
CA GLY A 239 -4.51 28.03 -18.95
C GLY A 239 -5.46 29.10 -19.53
N ARG A 240 -6.20 29.83 -18.70
CA ARG A 240 -7.10 30.92 -19.13
C ARG A 240 -6.72 32.24 -18.49
#